data_AF-A0A7C6Y2M8-F1
#
_entry.id   AF-A0A7C6Y2M8-F1
#
_cell.length_a   1.000
_cell.length_b   1.000
_cell.length_c   1.000
_cell.angle_alpha   90.00
_cell.angle_beta   90.00
_cell.angle_gamma   90.00
#
_symmetry.space_group_name_H-M   'P 1'
#
loop_
_entity.id
_entity.type
_entity.pdbx_description
1 polymer ?
#
loop_
_entity_poly.entity_id
_entity_poly.type
_entity_poly.pdbx_seq_one_letter_code
_entity_poly.pdbx_strand_id
1 'polypeptide(L)'
;ESHPELAVKGALSKADFAKKLQQCRDLGLTPIPKLNFSACHDAWLKQYSRMVSTPEYYKVVDDVITEVHELFDNPAFFHLGLDEETYAHQRHFDYIVIRNHELWWNDVNRMFRLCDKLNTRPWVWSDYYWHNPDLFTKNMSKDVLQSNWYYDASFDLNQENKDHVNYISCFIDLDELGFDQVPTGSNWSCEENMEGLMAFSKKHIHPDRLKGFMMAPWHFTIPSERDFLKRGADLLTLARKNLFDGK
;
A
#
# COMPACT_ATOMS: atom_id res chain seq x y z
N GLU A 1 3.20 17.68 13.41
CA GLU A 1 3.11 18.84 14.31
C GLU A 1 1.68 19.02 14.84
N SER A 2 0.65 18.69 14.05
CA SER A 2 -0.74 18.56 14.51
C SER A 2 -0.90 17.58 15.68
N HIS A 3 -0.13 16.48 15.65
CA HIS A 3 -0.17 15.41 16.65
C HIS A 3 1.24 15.05 17.18
N PRO A 4 1.87 15.90 18.00
CA PRO A 4 3.22 15.64 18.54
C PRO A 4 3.28 14.37 19.39
N GLU A 5 2.16 13.97 20.01
CA GLU A 5 2.03 12.75 20.80
C GLU A 5 2.21 11.48 19.97
N LEU A 6 2.08 11.51 18.65
CA LEU A 6 2.35 10.36 17.78
C LEU A 6 3.84 10.09 17.57
N ALA A 7 4.70 11.09 17.75
CA ALA A 7 6.13 10.95 17.51
C ALA A 7 6.75 9.84 18.38
N VAL A 8 7.64 9.05 17.78
CA VAL A 8 8.42 8.01 18.47
C VAL A 8 9.88 8.44 18.59
N LYS A 9 10.63 7.78 19.47
CA LYS A 9 12.07 8.04 19.63
C LYS A 9 12.77 7.82 18.28
N GLY A 10 13.50 8.84 17.81
CA GLY A 10 14.21 8.80 16.54
C GLY A 10 13.39 9.25 15.32
N ALA A 11 12.13 9.66 15.50
CA ALA A 11 11.37 10.30 14.44
C ALA A 11 12.07 11.60 13.99
N LEU A 12 12.08 11.84 12.68
CA LEU A 12 12.62 13.08 12.12
C LEU A 12 11.69 14.25 12.43
N SER A 13 12.27 15.44 12.63
CA SER A 13 11.49 16.68 12.64
C SER A 13 10.88 16.92 11.26
N LYS A 14 9.79 17.70 11.17
CA LYS A 14 9.18 18.09 9.89
C LYS A 14 10.20 18.75 8.96
N ALA A 15 11.06 19.62 9.50
CA ALA A 15 12.13 20.29 8.77
C ALA A 15 13.19 19.32 8.24
N ASP A 16 13.62 18.34 9.03
CA ASP A 16 14.62 17.37 8.58
C ASP A 16 14.03 16.37 7.57
N PHE A 17 12.77 15.99 7.74
CA PHE A 17 12.07 15.18 6.76
C PHE A 17 11.88 15.92 5.43
N ALA A 18 11.54 17.22 5.47
CA ALA A 18 11.46 18.05 4.27
C ALA A 18 12.79 18.09 3.50
N LYS A 19 13.94 18.16 4.21
CA LYS A 19 15.26 18.03 3.58
C LYS A 19 15.45 16.66 2.91
N LYS A 20 14.96 15.57 3.51
CA LYS A 20 15.00 14.23 2.88
C LYS A 20 14.14 14.15 1.63
N LEU A 21 12.94 14.74 1.65
CA LEU A 21 12.10 14.82 0.47
C LEU A 21 12.77 15.63 -0.64
N GLN A 22 13.42 16.75 -0.30
CA GLN A 22 14.19 17.53 -1.28
C GLN A 22 15.34 16.72 -1.88
N GLN A 23 16.08 15.96 -1.06
CA GLN A 23 17.14 15.07 -1.55
C GLN A 23 16.61 14.03 -2.55
N CYS A 24 15.42 13.47 -2.33
CA CYS A 24 14.78 12.58 -3.32
C CYS A 24 14.48 13.31 -4.63
N ARG A 25 13.92 14.52 -4.56
CA ARG A 25 13.59 15.33 -5.74
C ARG A 25 14.84 15.75 -6.53
N ASP A 26 15.92 16.10 -5.84
CA ASP A 26 17.21 16.44 -6.46
C ASP A 26 17.82 15.25 -7.24
N LEU A 27 17.47 14.02 -6.85
CA LEU A 27 17.82 12.79 -7.56
C LEU A 27 16.86 12.44 -8.72
N GLY A 28 15.84 13.27 -8.97
CA GLY A 28 14.80 13.01 -9.97
C GLY A 28 13.74 12.00 -9.52
N LEU A 29 13.63 11.71 -8.21
CA LEU A 29 12.61 10.84 -7.66
C LEU A 29 11.40 11.65 -7.19
N THR A 30 10.20 11.13 -7.45
CA THR A 30 8.94 11.67 -6.90
C THR A 30 8.59 10.93 -5.62
N PRO A 31 8.72 11.55 -4.43
CA PRO A 31 8.30 10.92 -3.20
C PRO A 31 6.76 10.84 -3.11
N ILE A 32 6.24 9.69 -2.69
CA ILE A 32 4.80 9.46 -2.47
C ILE A 32 4.60 9.08 -0.99
N PRO A 33 3.69 9.73 -0.26
CA PRO A 33 3.43 9.38 1.12
C PRO A 33 2.69 8.05 1.21
N LYS A 34 3.10 7.21 2.18
CA LYS A 34 2.41 5.98 2.56
C LYS A 34 2.26 5.93 4.08
N LEU A 35 1.02 5.92 4.54
CA LEU A 35 0.66 5.64 5.92
C LEU A 35 -0.35 4.49 5.92
N ASN A 36 -0.29 3.62 6.93
CA ASN A 36 -1.24 2.53 7.02
C ASN A 36 -2.34 2.85 8.03
N PHE A 37 -3.57 2.93 7.55
CA PHE A 37 -4.75 3.17 8.38
C PHE A 37 -5.56 1.91 8.64
N SER A 38 -5.06 0.72 8.29
CA SER A 38 -5.61 -0.57 8.72
C SER A 38 -5.49 -0.74 10.23
N ALA A 39 -6.52 -1.30 10.87
CA ALA A 39 -6.48 -1.65 12.29
C ALA A 39 -5.48 -2.79 12.62
N CYS A 40 -4.84 -3.39 11.62
CA CYS A 40 -3.75 -4.35 11.79
C CYS A 40 -2.36 -3.68 11.84
N HIS A 41 -2.21 -2.50 11.24
CA HIS A 41 -0.91 -1.84 10.99
C HIS A 41 -0.85 -0.43 11.57
N ASP A 42 -1.52 -0.20 12.70
CA ASP A 42 -1.79 1.12 13.26
C ASP A 42 -1.10 1.39 14.60
N ALA A 43 -0.14 0.55 15.01
CA ALA A 43 0.59 0.76 16.28
C ALA A 43 1.20 2.17 16.40
N TRP A 44 1.54 2.79 15.26
CA TRP A 44 2.03 4.17 15.18
C TRP A 44 1.00 5.23 15.60
N LEU A 45 -0.30 4.94 15.52
CA LEU A 45 -1.41 5.79 16.00
C LEU A 45 -1.56 5.77 17.54
N LYS A 46 -0.80 4.93 18.25
CA LYS A 46 -0.80 4.84 19.72
C LYS A 46 -2.20 4.68 20.29
N GLN A 47 -2.66 5.56 21.19
CA GLN A 47 -3.97 5.44 21.81
C GLN A 47 -5.13 5.46 20.80
N TYR A 48 -4.93 6.10 19.64
CA TYR A 48 -5.97 6.24 18.63
C TYR A 48 -6.23 4.92 17.88
N SER A 49 -5.31 3.94 17.90
CA SER A 49 -5.60 2.59 17.40
C SER A 49 -6.71 1.87 18.17
N ARG A 50 -7.07 2.38 19.36
CA ARG A 50 -8.19 1.89 20.17
C ARG A 50 -9.45 2.75 20.06
N MET A 51 -9.40 3.78 19.22
CA MET A 51 -10.50 4.72 18.97
C MET A 51 -11.02 4.60 17.53
N VAL A 52 -10.69 3.52 16.84
CA VAL A 52 -11.09 3.30 15.44
C VAL A 52 -12.61 3.50 15.28
N SER A 53 -12.97 4.22 14.21
CA SER A 53 -14.35 4.61 13.91
C SER A 53 -15.04 5.57 14.90
N THR A 54 -14.28 6.33 15.71
CA THR A 54 -14.83 7.42 16.55
C THR A 54 -14.53 8.81 15.99
N PRO A 55 -15.25 9.87 16.42
CA PRO A 55 -14.95 11.25 16.04
C PRO A 55 -13.50 11.67 16.30
N GLU A 56 -12.91 11.23 17.41
CA GLU A 56 -11.52 11.53 17.78
C GLU A 56 -10.54 10.90 16.81
N TYR A 57 -10.75 9.63 16.45
CA TYR A 57 -9.93 8.95 15.44
C TYR A 57 -10.04 9.62 14.07
N TYR A 58 -11.25 9.96 13.64
CA TYR A 58 -11.44 10.66 12.38
C TYR A 58 -10.72 12.01 12.34
N LYS A 59 -10.74 12.76 13.42
CA LYS A 59 -10.01 14.03 13.52
C LYS A 59 -8.50 13.79 13.34
N VAL A 60 -7.93 12.83 14.05
CA VAL A 60 -6.48 12.52 13.97
C VAL A 60 -6.09 12.06 12.56
N VAL A 61 -6.88 11.17 11.96
CA VAL A 61 -6.64 10.69 10.59
C VAL A 61 -6.70 11.86 9.60
N ASP A 62 -7.70 12.73 9.70
CA ASP A 62 -7.84 13.88 8.81
C ASP A 62 -6.66 14.87 8.97
N ASP A 63 -6.29 15.18 10.22
CA ASP A 63 -5.20 16.10 10.55
C ASP A 63 -3.83 15.55 10.07
N VAL A 64 -3.58 14.24 10.20
CA VAL A 64 -2.34 13.59 9.76
C VAL A 64 -2.26 13.49 8.24
N ILE A 65 -3.33 13.07 7.56
CA ILE A 65 -3.35 13.00 6.09
C ILE A 65 -3.09 14.39 5.51
N THR A 66 -3.76 15.42 6.03
CA THR A 66 -3.60 16.82 5.57
C THR A 66 -2.17 17.31 5.79
N GLU A 67 -1.60 17.13 6.99
CA GLU A 67 -0.25 17.59 7.29
C GLU A 67 0.81 16.87 6.43
N VAL A 68 0.67 15.56 6.22
CA VAL A 68 1.59 14.79 5.38
C VAL A 68 1.43 15.16 3.92
N HIS A 69 0.21 15.38 3.44
CA HIS A 69 -0.05 15.85 2.07
C HIS A 69 0.69 17.17 1.80
N GLU A 70 0.58 18.15 2.71
CA GLU A 70 1.31 19.43 2.60
C GLU A 70 2.83 19.24 2.66
N LEU A 71 3.33 18.39 3.57
CA LEU A 71 4.76 18.13 3.71
C LEU A 71 5.38 17.51 2.45
N PHE A 72 4.60 16.70 1.73
CA PHE A 72 5.00 16.10 0.44
C PHE A 72 4.83 17.04 -0.75
N ASP A 73 4.41 18.29 -0.52
CA ASP A 73 4.16 19.32 -1.54
C ASP A 73 3.02 18.94 -2.50
N ASN A 74 1.87 18.55 -1.92
CA ASN A 74 0.63 18.23 -2.64
C ASN A 74 0.81 17.11 -3.69
N PRO A 75 1.18 15.89 -3.26
CA PRO A 75 1.52 14.81 -4.17
C PRO A 75 0.30 14.33 -4.96
N ALA A 76 0.53 13.85 -6.19
CA ALA A 76 -0.54 13.31 -7.04
C ALA A 76 -1.21 12.04 -6.47
N PHE A 77 -0.51 11.31 -5.59
CA PHE A 77 -1.01 10.09 -4.94
C PHE A 77 -0.77 10.13 -3.44
N PHE A 78 -1.66 9.49 -2.68
CA PHE A 78 -1.48 9.22 -1.26
C PHE A 78 -1.84 7.78 -0.95
N HIS A 79 -0.87 6.98 -0.48
CA HIS A 79 -1.10 5.59 -0.16
C HIS A 79 -1.63 5.44 1.28
N LEU A 80 -2.89 5.02 1.42
CA LEU A 80 -3.61 4.92 2.69
C LEU A 80 -3.44 3.54 3.38
N GLY A 81 -2.86 2.58 2.68
CA GLY A 81 -2.65 1.22 3.22
C GLY A 81 -3.95 0.44 3.16
N LEU A 82 -4.51 0.13 4.33
CA LEU A 82 -5.81 -0.54 4.53
C LEU A 82 -5.80 -2.05 4.22
N ASP A 83 -4.65 -2.70 4.37
CA ASP A 83 -4.44 -4.14 4.22
C ASP A 83 -4.60 -4.92 5.53
N GLU A 84 -4.81 -6.23 5.42
CA GLU A 84 -4.68 -7.23 6.47
C GLU A 84 -5.59 -7.01 7.69
N GLU A 85 -6.68 -6.25 7.53
CA GLU A 85 -7.67 -6.04 8.59
C GLU A 85 -8.59 -7.28 8.74
N THR A 86 -8.00 -8.41 9.12
CA THR A 86 -8.70 -9.69 9.30
C THR A 86 -8.25 -10.39 10.58
N TYR A 87 -9.08 -11.32 11.07
CA TYR A 87 -8.73 -12.14 12.22
C TYR A 87 -7.45 -12.95 11.98
N ALA A 88 -7.26 -13.47 10.76
CA ALA A 88 -6.12 -14.32 10.45
C ALA A 88 -4.78 -13.59 10.67
N HIS A 89 -4.67 -12.33 10.26
CA HIS A 89 -3.45 -11.54 10.43
C HIS A 89 -3.26 -11.08 11.87
N GLN A 90 -4.34 -10.84 12.61
CA GLN A 90 -4.30 -10.35 13.99
C GLN A 90 -4.36 -11.45 15.06
N ARG A 91 -4.47 -12.74 14.69
CA ARG A 91 -4.73 -13.87 15.62
C ARG A 91 -3.71 -14.05 16.76
N HIS A 92 -2.54 -13.43 16.63
CA HIS A 92 -1.46 -13.49 17.61
C HIS A 92 -1.34 -12.21 18.45
N PHE A 93 -2.21 -11.22 18.23
CA PHE A 93 -2.26 -10.01 19.04
C PHE A 93 -3.08 -10.24 20.31
N ASP A 94 -2.67 -9.60 21.41
CA ASP A 94 -3.44 -9.63 22.66
C ASP A 94 -4.79 -8.90 22.54
N TYR A 95 -4.94 -8.04 21.54
CA TYR A 95 -6.14 -7.26 21.26
C TYR A 95 -6.33 -7.14 19.74
N ILE A 96 -7.56 -7.41 19.27
CA ILE A 96 -7.92 -7.47 17.85
C ILE A 96 -9.00 -6.43 17.58
N VAL A 97 -8.79 -5.62 16.53
CA VAL A 97 -9.78 -4.65 16.03
C VAL A 97 -9.97 -4.89 14.55
N ILE A 98 -11.22 -5.10 14.13
CA ILE A 98 -11.57 -5.32 12.73
C ILE A 98 -12.82 -4.48 12.45
N ARG A 99 -12.68 -3.44 11.64
CA ARG A 99 -13.84 -2.81 10.99
C ARG A 99 -14.33 -3.77 9.92
N ASN A 100 -15.62 -4.05 9.94
CA ASN A 100 -16.21 -5.00 9.02
C ASN A 100 -17.40 -4.39 8.28
N HIS A 101 -17.70 -4.93 7.10
CA HIS A 101 -18.83 -4.57 6.25
C HIS A 101 -18.99 -3.04 6.10
N GLU A 102 -20.18 -2.51 6.42
CA GLU A 102 -20.53 -1.10 6.23
C GLU A 102 -19.62 -0.15 7.01
N LEU A 103 -19.17 -0.52 8.21
CA LEU A 103 -18.30 0.35 9.01
C LEU A 103 -16.94 0.56 8.33
N TRP A 104 -16.36 -0.51 7.78
CA TRP A 104 -15.10 -0.42 7.03
C TRP A 104 -15.26 0.53 5.83
N TRP A 105 -16.32 0.34 5.04
CA TRP A 105 -16.59 1.20 3.88
C TRP A 105 -16.89 2.64 4.26
N ASN A 106 -17.58 2.90 5.36
CA ASN A 106 -17.85 4.26 5.83
C ASN A 106 -16.56 5.01 6.14
N ASP A 107 -15.64 4.37 6.86
CA ASP A 107 -14.35 4.94 7.25
C ASP A 107 -13.44 5.14 6.03
N VAL A 108 -13.32 4.12 5.19
CA VAL A 108 -12.48 4.17 3.99
C VAL A 108 -12.97 5.23 3.01
N ASN A 109 -14.28 5.32 2.78
CA ASN A 109 -14.86 6.36 1.93
C ASN A 109 -14.69 7.77 2.54
N ARG A 110 -14.57 7.89 3.87
CA ARG A 110 -14.21 9.18 4.48
C ARG A 110 -12.80 9.60 4.09
N MET A 111 -11.83 8.69 4.17
CA MET A 111 -10.44 8.96 3.78
C MET A 111 -10.32 9.27 2.28
N PHE A 112 -11.07 8.56 1.43
CA PHE A 112 -11.12 8.87 -0.01
C PHE A 112 -11.67 10.27 -0.29
N ARG A 113 -12.77 10.67 0.38
CA ARG A 113 -13.31 12.03 0.26
C ARG A 113 -12.33 13.11 0.74
N LEU A 114 -11.49 12.80 1.72
CA LEU A 114 -10.44 13.73 2.14
C LEU A 114 -9.36 13.85 1.06
N CYS A 115 -8.92 12.74 0.48
CA CYS A 115 -7.95 12.75 -0.63
C CYS A 115 -8.48 13.57 -1.82
N ASP A 116 -9.75 13.37 -2.20
CA ASP A 116 -10.43 14.14 -3.24
C ASP A 116 -10.42 15.65 -2.97
N LYS A 117 -10.77 16.07 -1.74
CA LYS A 117 -10.70 17.48 -1.32
C LYS A 117 -9.29 18.07 -1.38
N LEU A 118 -8.28 17.25 -1.12
CA LEU A 118 -6.87 17.63 -1.20
C LEU A 118 -6.32 17.55 -2.63
N ASN A 119 -7.14 17.13 -3.60
CA ASN A 119 -6.75 16.93 -4.99
C ASN A 119 -5.58 15.93 -5.13
N THR A 120 -5.58 14.89 -4.30
CA THR A 120 -4.64 13.76 -4.38
C THR A 120 -5.42 12.47 -4.62
N ARG A 121 -4.90 11.59 -5.48
CA ARG A 121 -5.57 10.33 -5.79
C ARG A 121 -5.28 9.32 -4.67
N PRO A 122 -6.32 8.74 -4.02
CA PRO A 122 -6.11 7.71 -3.02
C PRO A 122 -5.54 6.44 -3.67
N TRP A 123 -4.61 5.81 -2.97
CA TRP A 123 -3.99 4.54 -3.33
C TRP A 123 -4.10 3.58 -2.14
N VAL A 124 -4.61 2.37 -2.35
CA VAL A 124 -4.78 1.35 -1.31
C VAL A 124 -4.21 -0.01 -1.73
N TRP A 125 -3.96 -0.85 -0.74
CA TRP A 125 -3.82 -2.28 -0.97
C TRP A 125 -5.16 -2.90 -1.34
N SER A 126 -5.11 -3.93 -2.19
CA SER A 126 -6.32 -4.53 -2.77
C SER A 126 -6.81 -5.77 -2.03
N ASP A 127 -6.13 -6.23 -0.98
CA ASP A 127 -6.38 -7.51 -0.32
C ASP A 127 -7.77 -7.64 0.33
N TYR A 128 -8.47 -6.53 0.58
CA TYR A 128 -9.89 -6.60 0.94
C TYR A 128 -10.71 -7.38 -0.11
N TYR A 129 -10.35 -7.25 -1.40
CA TYR A 129 -10.98 -7.97 -2.50
C TYR A 129 -10.88 -9.49 -2.34
N TRP A 130 -9.75 -10.01 -1.83
CA TRP A 130 -9.50 -11.45 -1.73
C TRP A 130 -10.59 -12.18 -0.94
N HIS A 131 -11.16 -11.52 0.06
CA HIS A 131 -12.18 -12.13 0.91
C HIS A 131 -13.58 -11.56 0.68
N ASN A 132 -13.71 -10.47 -0.08
CA ASN A 132 -14.97 -9.73 -0.22
C ASN A 132 -15.17 -9.16 -1.65
N PRO A 133 -15.08 -9.97 -2.72
CA PRO A 133 -15.09 -9.46 -4.09
C PRO A 133 -16.38 -8.72 -4.45
N ASP A 134 -17.54 -9.20 -3.97
CA ASP A 134 -18.84 -8.57 -4.23
C ASP A 134 -18.96 -7.18 -3.57
N LEU A 135 -18.57 -7.09 -2.29
CA LEU A 135 -18.59 -5.82 -1.56
C LEU A 135 -17.56 -4.84 -2.12
N PHE A 136 -16.37 -5.34 -2.47
CA PHE A 136 -15.34 -4.53 -3.11
C PHE A 136 -15.84 -3.95 -4.43
N THR A 137 -16.37 -4.79 -5.31
CA THR A 137 -16.88 -4.38 -6.63
C THR A 137 -17.99 -3.35 -6.52
N LYS A 138 -18.86 -3.51 -5.52
CA LYS A 138 -19.98 -2.59 -5.27
C LYS A 138 -19.54 -1.22 -4.77
N ASN A 139 -18.51 -1.14 -3.91
CA ASN A 139 -18.21 0.06 -3.13
C ASN A 139 -16.91 0.78 -3.51
N MET A 140 -15.90 0.09 -4.06
CA MET A 140 -14.62 0.70 -4.38
C MET A 140 -14.73 1.61 -5.60
N SER A 141 -14.42 2.89 -5.43
CA SER A 141 -14.39 3.85 -6.54
C SER A 141 -13.28 3.52 -7.54
N LYS A 142 -13.56 3.68 -8.84
CA LYS A 142 -12.58 3.53 -9.93
C LYS A 142 -11.46 4.56 -9.88
N ASP A 143 -11.69 5.68 -9.19
CA ASP A 143 -10.67 6.70 -8.97
C ASP A 143 -9.63 6.28 -7.92
N VAL A 144 -9.83 5.18 -7.21
CA VAL A 144 -8.85 4.67 -6.23
C VAL A 144 -7.84 3.76 -6.95
N LEU A 145 -6.55 4.14 -6.87
CA LEU A 145 -5.46 3.33 -7.41
C LEU A 145 -5.27 2.05 -6.58
N GLN A 146 -5.12 0.91 -7.25
CA GLN A 146 -5.07 -0.40 -6.61
C GLN A 146 -3.65 -0.98 -6.60
N SER A 147 -3.22 -1.48 -5.44
CA SER A 147 -2.05 -2.35 -5.33
C SER A 147 -2.42 -3.70 -4.77
N ASN A 148 -2.65 -4.66 -5.67
CA ASN A 148 -2.61 -6.06 -5.29
C ASN A 148 -1.16 -6.50 -5.07
N TRP A 149 -0.90 -7.27 -4.01
CA TRP A 149 0.43 -7.73 -3.63
C TRP A 149 0.54 -9.26 -3.64
N TYR A 150 1.68 -9.77 -4.07
CA TYR A 150 1.96 -11.21 -4.08
C TYR A 150 3.47 -11.43 -4.05
N TYR A 151 3.97 -12.30 -3.15
CA TYR A 151 5.42 -12.37 -2.85
C TYR A 151 6.08 -13.72 -3.16
N ASP A 152 5.31 -14.72 -3.58
CA ASP A 152 5.84 -16.03 -3.92
C ASP A 152 6.36 -16.09 -5.37
N ALA A 153 7.10 -17.15 -5.68
CA ALA A 153 7.76 -17.32 -6.97
C ALA A 153 6.82 -17.79 -8.10
N SER A 154 5.70 -18.45 -7.76
CA SER A 154 4.83 -19.12 -8.72
C SER A 154 3.58 -18.29 -9.02
N PHE A 155 3.35 -17.97 -10.29
CA PHE A 155 2.15 -17.27 -10.77
C PHE A 155 1.18 -18.23 -11.49
N ASP A 156 1.16 -19.51 -11.11
CA ASP A 156 0.26 -20.51 -11.68
C ASP A 156 -1.15 -20.37 -11.08
N LEU A 157 -2.17 -20.33 -11.95
CA LEU A 157 -3.58 -20.24 -11.56
C LEU A 157 -4.21 -21.62 -11.27
N ASN A 158 -3.50 -22.72 -11.51
CA ASN A 158 -3.99 -24.09 -11.31
C ASN A 158 -3.41 -24.77 -10.05
N GLN A 159 -2.99 -23.97 -9.06
CA GLN A 159 -2.40 -24.48 -7.83
C GLN A 159 -3.45 -25.08 -6.89
N GLU A 160 -3.03 -26.04 -6.07
CA GLU A 160 -3.89 -26.62 -5.02
C GLU A 160 -4.25 -25.60 -3.94
N ASN A 161 -3.32 -24.68 -3.61
CA ASN A 161 -3.57 -23.63 -2.65
C ASN A 161 -4.47 -22.53 -3.25
N LYS A 162 -5.76 -22.58 -2.87
CA LYS A 162 -6.78 -21.65 -3.35
C LYS A 162 -6.51 -20.19 -2.96
N ASP A 163 -5.85 -19.94 -1.84
CA ASP A 163 -5.51 -18.58 -1.44
C ASP A 163 -4.50 -17.98 -2.41
N HIS A 164 -3.49 -18.74 -2.83
CA HIS A 164 -2.51 -18.27 -3.82
C HIS A 164 -3.18 -17.99 -5.17
N VAL A 165 -4.06 -18.89 -5.61
CA VAL A 165 -4.83 -18.68 -6.86
C VAL A 165 -5.64 -17.39 -6.77
N ASN A 166 -6.28 -17.12 -5.63
CA ASN A 166 -7.08 -15.91 -5.40
C ASN A 166 -6.23 -14.63 -5.38
N TYR A 167 -5.05 -14.65 -4.75
CA TYR A 167 -4.14 -13.50 -4.72
C TYR A 167 -3.64 -13.17 -6.12
N ILE A 168 -3.35 -14.19 -6.94
CA ILE A 168 -2.90 -13.99 -8.32
C ILE A 168 -4.08 -13.59 -9.23
N SER A 169 -5.26 -14.22 -9.09
CA SER A 169 -6.43 -13.90 -9.93
C SER A 169 -6.90 -12.46 -9.70
N CYS A 170 -6.69 -11.91 -8.50
CA CYS A 170 -7.01 -10.51 -8.20
C CYS A 170 -6.38 -9.51 -9.18
N PHE A 171 -5.18 -9.77 -9.73
CA PHE A 171 -4.60 -8.90 -10.78
C PHE A 171 -5.45 -8.85 -12.06
N ILE A 172 -6.02 -10.00 -12.45
CA ILE A 172 -6.89 -10.14 -13.63
C ILE A 172 -8.25 -9.51 -13.32
N ASP A 173 -8.84 -9.87 -12.20
CA ASP A 173 -10.17 -9.41 -11.81
C ASP A 173 -10.23 -7.88 -11.69
N LEU A 174 -9.21 -7.26 -11.09
CA LEU A 174 -9.12 -5.80 -10.99
C LEU A 174 -9.05 -5.13 -12.38
N ASP A 175 -8.37 -5.77 -13.34
CA ASP A 175 -8.29 -5.27 -14.72
C ASP A 175 -9.63 -5.38 -15.43
N GLU A 176 -10.32 -6.51 -15.31
CA GLU A 176 -11.66 -6.76 -15.87
C GLU A 176 -12.69 -5.80 -15.28
N LEU A 177 -12.57 -5.49 -13.99
CA LEU A 177 -13.36 -4.48 -13.31
C LEU A 177 -12.97 -3.05 -13.71
N GLY A 178 -11.87 -2.85 -14.42
CA GLY A 178 -11.45 -1.54 -14.94
C GLY A 178 -10.72 -0.65 -13.94
N PHE A 179 -10.05 -1.23 -12.94
CA PHE A 179 -9.20 -0.48 -12.01
C PHE A 179 -7.80 -0.22 -12.57
N ASP A 180 -7.27 0.95 -12.30
CA ASP A 180 -5.85 1.22 -12.48
C ASP A 180 -5.04 0.51 -11.39
N GLN A 181 -3.91 -0.07 -11.77
CA GLN A 181 -3.11 -0.93 -10.91
C GLN A 181 -1.64 -0.53 -10.84
N VAL A 182 -1.06 -0.67 -9.65
CA VAL A 182 0.38 -0.76 -9.40
C VAL A 182 0.65 -2.10 -8.69
N PRO A 183 0.86 -3.19 -9.45
CA PRO A 183 1.20 -4.49 -8.88
C PRO A 183 2.43 -4.41 -7.96
N THR A 184 2.35 -5.06 -6.80
CA THR A 184 3.39 -4.97 -5.78
C THR A 184 4.05 -6.32 -5.51
N GLY A 185 5.38 -6.33 -5.61
CA GLY A 185 6.23 -7.48 -5.31
C GLY A 185 7.13 -7.22 -4.12
N SER A 186 7.87 -8.25 -3.71
CA SER A 186 8.80 -8.18 -2.60
C SER A 186 9.90 -9.21 -2.75
N ASN A 187 11.04 -8.96 -2.12
CA ASN A 187 12.08 -9.96 -1.88
C ASN A 187 11.90 -10.70 -0.54
N TRP A 188 10.74 -10.56 0.10
CA TRP A 188 10.41 -11.18 1.39
C TRP A 188 10.43 -12.71 1.35
N SER A 189 9.70 -13.32 0.39
CA SER A 189 9.65 -14.79 0.28
C SER A 189 10.74 -15.34 -0.65
N CYS A 190 11.03 -14.65 -1.75
CA CYS A 190 11.99 -15.08 -2.76
C CYS A 190 12.48 -13.90 -3.62
N GLU A 191 13.61 -14.04 -4.30
CA GLU A 191 14.19 -12.96 -5.11
C GLU A 191 13.57 -12.86 -6.52
N GLU A 192 13.04 -13.98 -7.02
CA GLU A 192 12.47 -14.14 -8.36
C GLU A 192 11.09 -13.49 -8.49
N ASN A 193 10.43 -13.19 -7.37
CA ASN A 193 9.05 -12.69 -7.32
C ASN A 193 8.85 -11.46 -8.20
N MET A 194 9.75 -10.47 -8.14
CA MET A 194 9.55 -9.20 -8.85
C MET A 194 9.52 -9.39 -10.38
N GLU A 195 10.38 -10.26 -10.91
CA GLU A 195 10.40 -10.57 -12.34
C GLU A 195 9.15 -11.33 -12.77
N GLY A 196 8.77 -12.35 -11.99
CA GLY A 196 7.53 -13.10 -12.22
C GLY A 196 6.28 -12.22 -12.19
N LEU A 197 6.19 -11.33 -11.20
CA LEU A 197 5.10 -10.38 -11.05
C LEU A 197 5.01 -9.45 -12.25
N MET A 198 6.12 -8.83 -12.64
CA MET A 198 6.13 -7.91 -13.78
C MET A 198 5.74 -8.60 -15.08
N ALA A 199 6.22 -9.83 -15.30
CA ALA A 199 5.87 -10.63 -16.46
C ALA A 199 4.38 -11.00 -16.47
N PHE A 200 3.86 -11.47 -15.33
CA PHE A 200 2.44 -11.84 -15.18
C PHE A 200 1.53 -10.64 -15.39
N SER A 201 1.78 -9.53 -14.68
CA SER A 201 0.99 -8.31 -14.81
C SER A 201 1.00 -7.75 -16.23
N LYS A 202 2.14 -7.73 -16.92
CA LYS A 202 2.21 -7.25 -18.32
C LYS A 202 1.40 -8.11 -19.29
N LYS A 203 1.26 -9.40 -19.00
CA LYS A 203 0.46 -10.33 -19.81
C LYS A 203 -1.04 -10.16 -19.57
N HIS A 204 -1.44 -9.79 -18.35
CA HIS A 204 -2.82 -9.89 -17.90
C HIS A 204 -3.52 -8.54 -17.63
N ILE A 205 -2.78 -7.46 -17.43
CA ILE A 205 -3.33 -6.12 -17.16
C ILE A 205 -3.19 -5.27 -18.42
N HIS A 206 -4.25 -4.58 -18.79
CA HIS A 206 -4.25 -3.70 -19.95
C HIS A 206 -3.23 -2.57 -19.77
N PRO A 207 -2.44 -2.20 -20.81
CA PRO A 207 -1.40 -1.17 -20.68
C PRO A 207 -1.92 0.17 -20.13
N ASP A 208 -3.13 0.58 -20.51
CA ASP A 208 -3.73 1.82 -20.01
C ASP A 208 -4.05 1.77 -18.51
N ARG A 209 -4.20 0.59 -17.92
CA ARG A 209 -4.50 0.39 -16.49
C ARG A 209 -3.27 0.05 -15.67
N LEU A 210 -2.20 -0.47 -16.29
CA LEU A 210 -0.94 -0.74 -15.63
C LEU A 210 -0.13 0.55 -15.42
N LYS A 211 -0.15 1.13 -14.21
CA LYS A 211 0.47 2.42 -13.90
C LYS A 211 1.92 2.35 -13.42
N GLY A 212 2.44 1.15 -13.23
CA GLY A 212 3.81 0.92 -12.78
C GLY A 212 3.89 -0.32 -11.91
N PHE A 213 4.98 -0.42 -11.14
CA PHE A 213 5.24 -1.52 -10.22
C PHE A 213 5.82 -0.98 -8.93
N MET A 214 5.55 -1.68 -7.82
CA MET A 214 6.14 -1.37 -6.52
C MET A 214 6.92 -2.57 -5.99
N MET A 215 8.11 -2.30 -5.44
CA MET A 215 8.93 -3.27 -4.70
C MET A 215 8.88 -2.90 -3.22
N ALA A 216 8.44 -3.82 -2.38
CA ALA A 216 8.29 -3.61 -0.95
C ALA A 216 9.18 -4.57 -0.14
N PRO A 217 10.45 -4.22 0.14
CA PRO A 217 11.34 -5.06 0.94
C PRO A 217 10.98 -4.90 2.43
N TRP A 218 10.07 -5.73 2.93
CA TRP A 218 9.39 -5.61 4.25
C TRP A 218 10.30 -5.84 5.48
N HIS A 219 11.39 -5.10 5.59
CA HIS A 219 12.31 -5.14 6.73
C HIS A 219 12.40 -3.77 7.41
N PHE A 220 12.81 -3.78 8.68
CA PHE A 220 13.06 -2.54 9.41
C PHE A 220 14.21 -1.76 8.77
N THR A 221 14.07 -0.44 8.66
CA THR A 221 15.14 0.46 8.21
C THR A 221 16.22 0.66 9.28
N ILE A 222 16.96 -0.41 9.58
CA ILE A 222 18.08 -0.45 10.51
C ILE A 222 19.36 -0.94 9.81
N PRO A 223 20.56 -0.65 10.35
CA PRO A 223 21.82 -0.99 9.68
C PRO A 223 21.99 -2.47 9.30
N SER A 224 21.49 -3.41 10.12
CA SER A 224 21.60 -4.86 9.85
C SER A 224 20.83 -5.30 8.62
N GLU A 225 19.72 -4.64 8.30
CA GLU A 225 18.84 -5.00 7.18
C GLU A 225 19.19 -4.24 5.89
N ARG A 226 20.24 -3.42 5.91
CA ARG A 226 20.58 -2.52 4.80
C ARG A 226 20.75 -3.27 3.48
N ASP A 227 21.43 -4.41 3.50
CA ASP A 227 21.71 -5.16 2.28
C ASP A 227 20.44 -5.79 1.71
N PHE A 228 19.58 -6.34 2.58
CA PHE A 228 18.26 -6.84 2.18
C PHE A 228 17.39 -5.74 1.56
N LEU A 229 17.34 -4.55 2.19
CA LEU A 229 16.55 -3.42 1.69
C LEU A 229 17.05 -2.92 0.32
N LYS A 230 18.37 -2.83 0.16
CA LYS A 230 18.98 -2.44 -1.12
C LYS A 230 18.77 -3.50 -2.20
N ARG A 231 18.80 -4.78 -1.82
CA ARG A 231 18.56 -5.89 -2.75
C ARG A 231 17.20 -5.79 -3.43
N GLY A 232 16.16 -5.31 -2.74
CA GLY A 232 14.87 -5.02 -3.36
C GLY A 232 14.99 -4.06 -4.56
N ALA A 233 15.72 -2.95 -4.40
CA ALA A 233 15.92 -1.99 -5.48
C ALA A 233 16.71 -2.59 -6.67
N ASP A 234 17.71 -3.44 -6.38
CA ASP A 234 18.47 -4.15 -7.41
C ASP A 234 17.58 -5.13 -8.20
N LEU A 235 16.72 -5.88 -7.52
CA LEU A 235 15.81 -6.85 -8.12
C LEU A 235 14.75 -6.16 -8.99
N LEU A 236 14.19 -5.03 -8.56
CA LEU A 236 13.30 -4.22 -9.39
C LEU A 236 14.01 -3.73 -10.67
N THR A 237 15.26 -3.29 -10.53
CA THR A 237 16.06 -2.84 -11.67
C THR A 237 16.36 -3.98 -12.64
N LEU A 238 16.68 -5.16 -12.11
CA LEU A 238 16.94 -6.35 -12.92
C LEU A 238 15.69 -6.81 -13.66
N ALA A 239 14.56 -6.94 -12.98
CA ALA A 239 13.28 -7.32 -13.58
C ALA A 239 12.86 -6.33 -14.68
N ARG A 240 13.03 -5.02 -14.44
CA ARG A 240 12.81 -4.00 -15.47
C ARG A 240 13.70 -4.23 -16.70
N LYS A 241 15.01 -4.42 -16.50
CA LYS A 241 15.95 -4.64 -17.61
C LYS A 241 15.57 -5.85 -18.44
N ASN A 242 15.27 -6.98 -17.80
CA ASN A 242 14.92 -8.22 -18.47
C ASN A 242 13.64 -8.08 -19.31
N LEU A 243 12.63 -7.35 -18.81
CA LEU A 243 11.29 -7.32 -19.42
C LEU A 243 11.02 -6.13 -20.34
N PHE A 244 11.73 -5.02 -20.16
CA PHE A 244 11.48 -3.75 -20.86
C PHE A 244 12.67 -3.27 -21.68
N ASP A 245 13.90 -3.47 -21.18
CA ASP A 245 15.11 -2.97 -21.86
C ASP A 245 15.79 -4.06 -22.73
N GLY A 246 15.42 -5.33 -22.55
CA GLY A 246 15.95 -6.49 -23.27
C GLY A 246 15.39 -6.73 -24.68
N LYS A 247 14.97 -5.68 -25.40
CA LYS A 247 14.61 -5.74 -26.83
C LYS A 247 15.43 -4.77 -27.65
#